data_AF-A0A6V6Z9M1-F1
#
_entry.id   AF-A0A6V6Z9M1-F1
#
_cell.length_a   1.000
_cell.length_b   1.000
_cell.length_c   1.000
_cell.angle_alpha   90.00
_cell.angle_beta   90.00
_cell.angle_gamma   90.00
#
_symmetry.space_group_name_H-M   'P 1'
#
loop_
_entity.id
_entity.type
_entity.pdbx_description
1 polymer ?
#
loop_
_entity_poly.entity_id
_entity_poly.type
_entity_poly.pdbx_seq_one_letter_code
_entity_poly.pdbx_strand_id
1 'polypeptide(L)'
;MKVLKIILNMIRWIIGVTLIFASFGGIIGGDYINALIIMIIGVLCLPIVTNKLFNKNPESSDEFLAFLQSFGTSNKIINSLNFDDKENLIAKVNQEIAKSSKPINDKKKYNIGKEIYKRALQNTLLDLHISEKEISHLEDIVSNFNLNLIDVSNIRKLFCDKAVESLIKKSYDDKILTDEEKSEIFILAEYLNMPKEKVESIRLNVAASLLKTALNEKLSDKRLSPTEETELNEILKNLKIEKDQISTIFPKKSLDELAYAKLLWNLNNGIFTIIPNPPITLRNSEECYFALEAKLLERKTVNKGYSHRTRSISVPVFKDMEYNVSYGRSVPIEEEITITHRGTIYLTNFRIVFLSGSKNFEILFSELLKFNVFSDGIEFILNNENFLMKINEKELELFVMGMSSAIRNFFDENELKNSAMKEIENNETFIGL
;
A
#
# COMPACT_ATOMS: atom_id res chain seq x y z
N MET A 1 -36.90 10.17 9.89
CA MET A 1 -35.64 10.67 9.28
C MET A 1 -35.81 11.31 7.91
N LYS A 2 -36.62 10.76 6.98
CA LYS A 2 -36.83 11.35 5.64
C LYS A 2 -37.52 12.73 5.66
N VAL A 3 -38.55 12.90 6.49
CA VAL A 3 -39.30 14.18 6.61
C VAL A 3 -38.42 15.31 7.15
N LEU A 4 -37.58 15.03 8.15
CA LEU A 4 -36.62 16.00 8.70
C LEU A 4 -35.60 16.49 7.65
N LYS A 5 -35.11 15.59 6.79
CA LYS A 5 -34.20 15.94 5.68
C LYS A 5 -34.87 16.83 4.64
N ILE A 6 -36.15 16.59 4.33
CA ILE A 6 -36.92 17.41 3.38
C ILE A 6 -37.12 18.82 3.94
N ILE A 7 -37.50 18.94 5.22
CA ILE A 7 -37.67 20.22 5.90
C ILE A 7 -36.36 21.01 5.93
N LEU A 8 -35.24 20.35 6.26
CA LEU A 8 -33.93 21.00 6.28
C LEU A 8 -33.50 21.52 4.89
N ASN A 9 -33.78 20.75 3.83
CA ASN A 9 -33.49 21.17 2.45
C ASN A 9 -34.33 22.39 2.05
N MET A 10 -35.60 22.45 2.42
CA MET A 10 -36.44 23.62 2.15
C MET A 10 -35.93 24.87 2.88
N ILE A 11 -35.54 24.74 4.15
CA ILE A 11 -34.96 25.85 4.93
C ILE A 11 -33.68 26.38 4.26
N ARG A 12 -32.82 25.49 3.78
CA ARG A 12 -31.58 25.87 3.07
C ARG A 12 -31.84 26.58 1.75
N TRP A 13 -32.87 26.16 1.00
CA TRP A 13 -33.32 26.88 -0.19
C TRP A 13 -33.78 28.30 0.14
N ILE A 14 -34.61 28.46 1.19
CA ILE A 14 -35.12 29.76 1.62
C ILE A 14 -33.97 30.69 2.03
N ILE A 15 -33.01 30.19 2.82
CA ILE A 15 -31.85 30.98 3.26
C ILE A 15 -30.95 31.36 2.08
N GLY A 16 -30.65 30.43 1.18
CA GLY A 16 -29.80 30.71 0.01
C GLY A 16 -30.40 31.76 -0.91
N VAL A 17 -31.69 31.62 -1.25
CA VAL A 17 -32.40 32.57 -2.12
C VAL A 17 -32.52 33.95 -1.48
N THR A 18 -32.83 34.03 -0.18
CA THR A 18 -32.95 35.31 0.53
C THR A 18 -31.62 36.06 0.61
N LEU A 19 -30.50 35.37 0.84
CA LEU A 19 -29.16 35.98 0.82
C LEU A 19 -28.78 36.48 -0.58
N ILE A 20 -29.15 35.75 -1.63
CA ILE A 20 -28.92 36.21 -3.01
C ILE A 20 -29.72 37.50 -3.28
N PHE A 21 -30.98 37.57 -2.88
CA PHE A 21 -31.76 38.81 -3.00
C PHE A 21 -31.23 39.95 -2.13
N ALA A 22 -30.75 39.66 -0.92
CA ALA A 22 -30.12 40.66 -0.06
C ALA A 22 -28.86 41.26 -0.68
N SER A 23 -28.11 40.46 -1.45
CA SER A 23 -26.91 40.94 -2.15
C SER A 23 -27.22 42.05 -3.18
N PHE A 24 -28.36 41.99 -3.86
CA PHE A 24 -28.82 43.05 -4.76
C PHE A 24 -29.08 44.38 -4.02
N GLY A 25 -29.56 44.33 -2.78
CA GLY A 25 -29.68 45.52 -1.94
C GLY A 25 -28.33 46.19 -1.65
N GLY A 26 -27.29 45.38 -1.38
CA GLY A 26 -25.92 45.87 -1.19
C GLY A 26 -25.30 46.47 -2.47
N ILE A 27 -25.62 45.90 -3.64
CA ILE A 27 -25.21 46.44 -4.95
C ILE A 27 -25.83 47.81 -5.20
N ILE A 28 -27.11 47.99 -4.87
CA ILE A 28 -27.83 49.26 -5.03
C ILE A 28 -27.31 50.30 -4.02
N GLY A 29 -26.91 49.86 -2.82
CA GLY A 29 -26.31 50.71 -1.78
C GLY A 29 -24.85 51.11 -2.01
N GLY A 30 -24.21 50.63 -3.09
CA GLY A 30 -22.82 50.97 -3.44
C GLY A 30 -21.74 50.19 -2.70
N ASP A 31 -22.12 49.21 -1.87
CA ASP A 31 -21.18 48.40 -1.09
C ASP A 31 -20.94 47.02 -1.75
N TYR A 32 -20.22 47.07 -2.87
CA TYR A 32 -20.06 45.94 -3.79
C TYR A 32 -19.31 44.74 -3.18
N ILE A 33 -18.38 44.98 -2.25
CA ILE A 33 -17.56 43.92 -1.64
C ILE A 33 -18.45 43.08 -0.72
N ASN A 34 -19.19 43.73 0.16
CA ASN A 34 -20.11 43.06 1.08
C ASN A 34 -21.23 42.36 0.33
N ALA A 35 -21.76 42.98 -0.72
CA ALA A 35 -22.73 42.35 -1.60
C ALA A 35 -22.19 41.07 -2.25
N LEU A 36 -20.96 41.09 -2.77
CA LEU A 36 -20.36 39.93 -3.42
C LEU A 36 -20.10 38.78 -2.45
N ILE A 37 -19.66 39.07 -1.22
CA ILE A 37 -19.49 38.07 -0.15
C ILE A 37 -20.84 37.44 0.20
N ILE A 38 -21.88 38.25 0.40
CA ILE A 38 -23.24 37.78 0.72
C ILE A 38 -23.81 36.93 -0.42
N MET A 39 -23.54 37.30 -1.67
CA MET A 39 -23.96 36.53 -2.85
C MET A 39 -23.28 35.16 -2.89
N ILE A 40 -21.96 35.09 -2.64
CA ILE A 40 -21.22 33.83 -2.61
C ILE A 40 -21.73 32.91 -1.49
N ILE A 41 -21.97 33.45 -0.30
CA ILE A 41 -22.53 32.70 0.83
C ILE A 41 -23.93 32.20 0.48
N GLY A 42 -24.78 33.03 -0.14
CA GLY A 42 -26.12 32.66 -0.57
C GLY A 42 -26.13 31.51 -1.58
N VAL A 43 -25.23 31.56 -2.58
CA VAL A 43 -25.06 30.47 -3.56
C VAL A 43 -24.58 29.18 -2.87
N LEU A 44 -23.67 29.29 -1.91
CA LEU A 44 -23.15 28.13 -1.18
C LEU A 44 -24.21 27.50 -0.27
N CYS A 45 -25.19 28.25 0.24
CA CYS A 45 -26.29 27.69 1.03
C CYS A 45 -27.30 26.87 0.22
N LEU A 46 -27.35 27.03 -1.11
CA LEU A 46 -28.29 26.30 -1.96
C LEU A 46 -27.98 24.79 -1.97
N PRO A 47 -28.97 23.92 -1.68
CA PRO A 47 -28.76 22.48 -1.63
C PRO A 47 -28.13 21.88 -2.88
N ILE A 48 -28.43 22.42 -4.07
CA ILE A 48 -27.84 21.99 -5.35
C ILE A 48 -26.31 22.13 -5.33
N VAL A 49 -25.80 23.25 -4.79
CA VAL A 49 -24.38 23.57 -4.78
C VAL A 49 -23.67 22.75 -3.69
N THR A 50 -24.23 22.71 -2.48
CA THR A 50 -23.64 21.93 -1.37
C THR A 50 -23.67 20.43 -1.58
N ASN A 51 -24.73 19.86 -2.15
CA ASN A 51 -24.81 18.43 -2.39
C ASN A 51 -23.85 18.00 -3.51
N LYS A 52 -23.35 18.94 -4.31
CA LYS A 52 -22.36 18.66 -5.37
C LYS A 52 -20.93 18.93 -4.91
N LEU A 53 -20.72 19.84 -3.96
CA LEU A 53 -19.40 20.16 -3.37
C LEU A 53 -18.98 19.23 -2.20
N PHE A 54 -19.94 18.71 -1.43
CA PHE A 54 -19.64 18.03 -0.16
C PHE A 54 -20.13 16.58 -0.08
N ASN A 55 -20.59 15.98 -1.18
CA ASN A 55 -20.92 14.56 -1.17
C ASN A 55 -19.63 13.74 -1.20
N LYS A 56 -19.32 13.09 -0.08
CA LYS A 56 -18.22 12.13 0.07
C LYS A 56 -18.53 10.88 -0.78
N ASN A 57 -18.07 10.88 -2.02
CA ASN A 57 -17.67 9.71 -2.80
C ASN A 57 -16.65 10.20 -3.85
N PRO A 58 -15.46 9.59 -3.98
CA PRO A 58 -14.35 10.12 -4.77
C PRO A 58 -14.51 9.88 -6.29
N GLU A 59 -15.74 9.85 -6.81
CA GLU A 59 -16.02 9.76 -8.26
C GLU A 59 -16.35 11.10 -8.92
N SER A 60 -16.38 12.21 -8.16
CA SER A 60 -16.98 13.47 -8.63
C SER A 60 -16.00 14.62 -8.85
N SER A 61 -14.68 14.37 -8.88
CA SER A 61 -13.76 15.38 -9.44
C SER A 61 -14.01 15.58 -10.93
N ASP A 62 -14.36 14.53 -11.66
CA ASP A 62 -14.72 14.60 -13.08
C ASP A 62 -16.11 15.26 -13.29
N GLU A 63 -17.10 15.04 -12.42
CA GLU A 63 -18.40 15.74 -12.47
C GLU A 63 -18.31 17.21 -12.06
N PHE A 64 -17.46 17.55 -11.10
CA PHE A 64 -17.22 18.93 -10.67
C PHE A 64 -16.41 19.68 -11.72
N LEU A 65 -15.41 19.05 -12.35
CA LEU A 65 -14.71 19.59 -13.51
C LEU A 65 -15.63 19.75 -14.72
N ALA A 66 -16.52 18.80 -14.98
CA ALA A 66 -17.55 18.92 -16.03
C ALA A 66 -18.55 20.07 -15.74
N PHE A 67 -18.92 20.26 -14.47
CA PHE A 67 -19.76 21.39 -14.04
C PHE A 67 -19.02 22.73 -14.16
N LEU A 68 -17.74 22.81 -13.77
CA LEU A 68 -16.93 24.03 -13.97
C LEU A 68 -16.67 24.33 -15.45
N GLN A 69 -16.53 23.29 -16.29
CA GLN A 69 -16.48 23.43 -17.74
C GLN A 69 -17.79 23.97 -18.33
N SER A 70 -18.94 23.71 -17.68
CA SER A 70 -20.23 24.30 -18.10
C SER A 70 -20.37 25.80 -17.81
N PHE A 71 -19.52 26.36 -16.93
CA PHE A 71 -19.44 27.80 -16.65
C PHE A 71 -18.43 28.54 -17.55
N GLY A 72 -17.62 27.83 -18.34
CA GLY A 72 -16.83 28.44 -19.41
C GLY A 72 -17.76 28.84 -20.55
N THR A 73 -17.67 30.10 -21.01
CA THR A 73 -18.48 30.68 -22.09
C THR A 73 -18.88 29.66 -23.15
N SER A 74 -20.14 29.22 -23.09
CA SER A 74 -20.74 28.21 -23.96
C SER A 74 -20.85 28.78 -25.38
N ASN A 75 -19.77 28.67 -26.15
CA ASN A 75 -19.78 29.00 -27.56
C ASN A 75 -20.59 27.92 -28.28
N LYS A 76 -21.77 28.29 -28.79
CA LYS A 76 -22.65 27.41 -29.58
C LYS A 76 -21.89 26.64 -30.67
N ILE A 77 -20.89 27.29 -31.28
CA ILE A 77 -19.99 26.72 -32.29
C ILE A 77 -19.23 25.48 -31.77
N ILE A 78 -18.75 25.48 -30.53
CA ILE A 78 -17.92 24.38 -30.00
C ILE A 78 -18.80 23.19 -29.59
N ASN A 79 -20.03 23.46 -29.15
CA ASN A 79 -20.97 22.40 -28.74
C ASN A 79 -21.69 21.76 -29.93
N SER A 80 -21.71 22.39 -31.10
CA SER A 80 -22.24 21.81 -32.34
C SER A 80 -21.24 20.93 -33.09
N LEU A 81 -19.98 20.87 -32.65
CA LEU A 81 -18.94 20.08 -33.29
C LEU A 81 -18.94 18.65 -32.75
N ASN A 82 -18.96 17.69 -33.66
CA ASN A 82 -18.61 16.31 -33.35
C ASN A 82 -17.08 16.16 -33.47
N PHE A 83 -16.43 15.83 -32.36
CA PHE A 83 -14.97 15.66 -32.30
C PHE A 83 -14.51 14.24 -32.70
N ASP A 84 -15.44 13.33 -32.98
CA ASP A 84 -15.15 11.97 -33.47
C ASP A 84 -14.86 11.95 -34.99
N ASP A 85 -15.41 12.90 -35.74
CA ASP A 85 -15.16 13.09 -37.19
C ASP A 85 -13.83 13.83 -37.42
N LYS A 86 -12.72 13.11 -37.30
CA LYS A 86 -11.34 13.67 -37.31
C LYS A 86 -10.95 14.34 -38.64
N GLU A 87 -11.38 13.82 -39.80
CA GLU A 87 -10.95 14.31 -41.13
C GLU A 87 -11.59 15.63 -41.59
N ASN A 88 -12.76 16.01 -41.06
CA ASN A 88 -13.53 17.17 -41.53
C ASN A 88 -13.72 18.26 -40.49
N LEU A 89 -13.00 18.17 -39.36
CA LEU A 89 -13.22 19.03 -38.20
C LEU A 89 -12.95 20.50 -38.51
N ILE A 90 -11.84 20.81 -39.20
CA ILE A 90 -11.46 22.18 -39.57
C ILE A 90 -12.44 22.77 -40.60
N ALA A 91 -12.88 21.97 -41.57
CA ALA A 91 -13.85 22.40 -42.58
C ALA A 91 -15.20 22.76 -41.95
N LYS A 92 -15.71 21.91 -41.03
CA LYS A 92 -16.94 22.17 -40.28
C LYS A 92 -16.80 23.39 -39.36
N VAL A 93 -15.66 23.56 -38.70
CA VAL A 93 -15.39 24.73 -37.86
C VAL A 93 -15.41 26.01 -38.68
N ASN A 94 -14.71 26.05 -39.82
CA ASN A 94 -14.68 27.22 -40.70
C ASN A 94 -16.07 27.54 -41.27
N GLN A 95 -16.87 26.51 -41.58
CA GLN A 95 -18.25 26.68 -42.02
C GLN A 95 -19.16 27.26 -40.92
N GLU A 96 -19.03 26.80 -39.67
CA GLU A 96 -19.80 27.34 -38.53
C GLU A 96 -19.37 28.74 -38.13
N ILE A 97 -18.08 29.08 -38.28
CA ILE A 97 -17.56 30.45 -38.14
C ILE A 97 -18.17 31.36 -39.23
N ALA A 98 -18.25 30.89 -40.47
CA ALA A 98 -18.82 31.65 -41.59
C ALA A 98 -20.34 31.85 -41.49
N LYS A 99 -21.07 30.90 -40.90
CA LYS A 99 -22.51 31.00 -40.63
C LYS A 99 -22.85 31.94 -39.46
N SER A 100 -21.85 32.35 -38.66
CA SER A 100 -22.10 33.19 -37.49
C SER A 100 -22.50 34.61 -37.90
N SER A 101 -23.56 35.14 -37.28
CA SER A 101 -24.20 36.40 -37.69
C SER A 101 -23.41 37.68 -37.33
N LYS A 102 -22.23 37.57 -36.72
CA LYS A 102 -21.37 38.71 -36.35
C LYS A 102 -19.91 38.41 -36.71
N PRO A 103 -19.16 39.39 -37.25
CA PRO A 103 -17.73 39.20 -37.53
C PRO A 103 -16.99 38.90 -36.22
N ILE A 104 -16.31 37.76 -36.19
CA ILE A 104 -15.53 37.31 -35.03
C ILE A 104 -14.19 38.04 -35.06
N ASN A 105 -13.86 38.75 -33.98
CA ASN A 105 -12.55 39.37 -33.77
C ASN A 105 -11.46 38.29 -33.61
N ASP A 106 -10.25 38.55 -34.10
CA ASP A 106 -9.06 37.71 -33.98
C ASP A 106 -8.83 37.16 -32.56
N LYS A 107 -9.02 37.98 -31.51
CA LYS A 107 -8.90 37.53 -30.11
C LYS A 107 -9.92 36.46 -29.74
N LYS A 108 -11.14 36.55 -30.25
CA LYS A 108 -12.20 35.54 -30.03
C LYS A 108 -11.93 34.29 -30.85
N LYS A 109 -11.46 34.44 -32.10
CA LYS A 109 -11.04 33.31 -32.96
C LYS A 109 -9.91 32.50 -32.30
N TYR A 110 -8.93 33.18 -31.72
CA TYR A 110 -7.84 32.58 -30.95
C TYR A 110 -8.33 31.76 -29.75
N ASN A 111 -9.22 32.33 -28.92
CA ASN A 111 -9.78 31.63 -27.76
C ASN A 111 -10.65 30.42 -28.16
N ILE A 112 -11.39 30.52 -29.26
CA ILE A 112 -12.14 29.39 -29.83
C ILE A 112 -11.17 28.28 -30.25
N GLY A 113 -10.08 28.64 -30.95
CA GLY A 113 -9.04 27.70 -31.34
C GLY A 113 -8.41 26.95 -30.16
N LYS A 114 -8.15 27.64 -29.04
CA LYS A 114 -7.65 27.02 -27.79
C LYS A 114 -8.59 25.96 -27.25
N GLU A 115 -9.88 26.26 -27.15
CA GLU A 115 -10.87 25.32 -26.62
C GLU A 115 -11.12 24.15 -27.57
N ILE A 116 -11.08 24.38 -28.89
CA ILE A 116 -11.12 23.31 -29.90
C ILE A 116 -9.90 22.40 -29.77
N TYR A 117 -8.69 22.97 -29.70
CA TYR A 117 -7.46 22.21 -29.51
C TYR A 117 -7.51 21.38 -28.23
N LYS A 118 -7.96 21.97 -27.12
CA LYS A 118 -8.13 21.28 -25.84
C LYS A 118 -9.08 20.09 -25.93
N ARG A 119 -10.25 20.25 -26.56
CA ARG A 119 -11.24 19.17 -26.72
C ARG A 119 -10.77 18.10 -27.70
N ALA A 120 -10.13 18.50 -28.80
CA ALA A 120 -9.55 17.58 -29.76
C ALA A 120 -8.47 16.73 -29.11
N LEU A 121 -7.55 17.35 -28.35
CA LEU A 121 -6.52 16.66 -27.59
C LEU A 121 -7.12 15.70 -26.56
N GLN A 122 -8.17 16.12 -25.84
CA GLN A 122 -8.85 15.24 -24.90
C GLN A 122 -9.47 14.02 -25.60
N ASN A 123 -10.06 14.20 -26.79
CA ASN A 123 -10.64 13.10 -27.56
C ASN A 123 -9.57 12.12 -28.08
N THR A 124 -8.44 12.64 -28.56
CA THR A 124 -7.30 11.81 -29.00
C THR A 124 -6.59 11.08 -27.87
N LEU A 125 -6.83 11.46 -26.61
CA LEU A 125 -6.24 10.80 -25.45
C LEU A 125 -7.17 9.76 -24.82
N LEU A 126 -8.38 9.54 -25.35
CA LEU A 126 -9.34 8.59 -24.78
C LEU A 126 -8.91 7.13 -24.91
N ASP A 127 -8.32 6.76 -26.06
CA ASP A 127 -7.79 5.43 -26.33
C ASP A 127 -6.34 5.24 -25.81
N LEU A 128 -5.73 6.35 -25.34
CA LEU A 128 -4.36 6.45 -24.83
C LEU A 128 -3.28 6.13 -25.87
N HIS A 129 -3.64 6.15 -27.16
CA HIS A 129 -2.71 5.90 -28.26
C HIS A 129 -2.75 7.09 -29.22
N ILE A 130 -1.58 7.63 -29.57
CA ILE A 130 -1.50 8.77 -30.49
C ILE A 130 -0.86 8.30 -31.79
N SER A 131 -1.65 8.30 -32.87
CA SER A 131 -1.17 8.04 -34.22
C SER A 131 -0.60 9.30 -34.88
N GLU A 132 0.29 9.12 -35.87
CA GLU A 132 0.86 10.24 -36.66
C GLU A 132 -0.22 11.09 -37.33
N LYS A 133 -1.34 10.49 -37.74
CA LYS A 133 -2.48 11.20 -38.33
C LYS A 133 -3.14 12.15 -37.33
N GLU A 134 -3.26 11.74 -36.08
CA GLU A 134 -3.86 12.57 -35.02
C GLU A 134 -2.95 13.72 -34.61
N ILE A 135 -1.63 13.48 -34.61
CA ILE A 135 -0.63 14.54 -34.43
C ILE A 135 -0.79 15.60 -35.52
N SER A 136 -0.84 15.16 -36.79
CA SER A 136 -1.04 16.05 -37.94
C SER A 136 -2.33 16.88 -37.83
N HIS A 137 -3.46 16.26 -37.46
CA HIS A 137 -4.72 16.99 -37.26
C HIS A 137 -4.64 18.02 -36.12
N LEU A 138 -3.94 17.71 -35.04
CA LEU A 138 -3.73 18.65 -33.93
C LEU A 138 -2.82 19.81 -34.35
N GLU A 139 -1.83 19.57 -35.21
CA GLU A 139 -0.97 20.60 -35.80
C GLU A 139 -1.72 21.49 -36.78
N ASP A 140 -2.62 20.93 -37.59
CA ASP A 140 -3.48 21.70 -38.49
C ASP A 140 -4.38 22.69 -37.71
N ILE A 141 -4.88 22.28 -36.54
CA ILE A 141 -5.64 23.16 -35.64
C ILE A 141 -4.74 24.30 -35.12
N VAL A 142 -3.50 23.99 -34.73
CA VAL A 142 -2.54 25.01 -34.26
C VAL A 142 -2.24 26.03 -35.36
N SER A 143 -2.02 25.57 -36.59
CA SER A 143 -1.74 26.41 -37.76
C SER A 143 -2.95 27.27 -38.15
N ASN A 144 -4.14 26.67 -38.27
CA ASN A 144 -5.36 27.38 -38.71
C ASN A 144 -5.81 28.50 -37.74
N PHE A 145 -5.53 28.33 -36.44
CA PHE A 145 -5.89 29.30 -35.41
C PHE A 145 -4.72 30.17 -34.94
N ASN A 146 -3.53 30.02 -35.51
CA ASN A 146 -2.30 30.71 -35.11
C ASN A 146 -2.06 30.63 -33.58
N LEU A 147 -2.19 29.43 -33.01
CA LEU A 147 -2.02 29.22 -31.56
C LEU A 147 -0.56 29.40 -31.13
N ASN A 148 -0.34 30.09 -30.01
CA ASN A 148 1.00 30.24 -29.45
C ASN A 148 1.50 28.89 -28.87
N LEU A 149 2.76 28.57 -29.12
CA LEU A 149 3.45 27.39 -28.59
C LEU A 149 3.37 27.30 -27.05
N ILE A 150 3.43 28.44 -26.34
CA ILE A 150 3.33 28.48 -24.87
C ILE A 150 1.95 27.98 -24.42
N ASP A 151 0.90 28.43 -25.08
CA ASP A 151 -0.47 28.05 -24.74
C ASP A 151 -0.76 26.59 -25.08
N VAL A 152 -0.25 26.11 -26.22
CA VAL A 152 -0.32 24.69 -26.61
C VAL A 152 0.42 23.82 -25.58
N SER A 153 1.63 24.22 -25.16
CA SER A 153 2.39 23.51 -24.13
C SER A 153 1.64 23.47 -22.79
N ASN A 154 1.05 24.59 -22.37
CA ASN A 154 0.26 24.64 -21.15
C ASN A 154 -0.96 23.71 -21.22
N ILE A 155 -1.65 23.67 -22.36
CA ILE A 155 -2.80 22.76 -22.56
C ILE A 155 -2.34 21.30 -22.51
N ARG A 156 -1.23 20.94 -23.18
CA ARG A 156 -0.68 19.57 -23.13
C ARG A 156 -0.32 19.14 -21.71
N LYS A 157 0.32 20.02 -20.94
CA LYS A 157 0.67 19.77 -19.52
C LYS A 157 -0.54 19.46 -18.64
N LEU A 158 -1.70 20.04 -18.90
CA LEU A 158 -2.91 19.80 -18.10
C LEU A 158 -3.39 18.34 -18.16
N PHE A 159 -3.19 17.65 -19.28
CA PHE A 159 -3.61 16.25 -19.46
C PHE A 159 -2.46 15.26 -19.28
N CYS A 160 -1.22 15.74 -19.29
CA CYS A 160 -0.01 14.94 -19.29
C CYS A 160 0.07 13.93 -18.15
N ASP A 161 -0.10 14.37 -16.90
CA ASP A 161 0.06 13.50 -15.74
C ASP A 161 -0.99 12.38 -15.72
N LYS A 162 -2.28 12.70 -15.96
CA LYS A 162 -3.37 11.72 -15.97
C LYS A 162 -3.25 10.75 -17.14
N ALA A 163 -2.92 11.24 -18.34
CA ALA A 163 -2.83 10.39 -19.55
C ALA A 163 -1.66 9.40 -19.47
N VAL A 164 -0.47 9.88 -19.07
CA VAL A 164 0.72 9.02 -18.93
C VAL A 164 0.51 8.01 -17.80
N GLU A 165 -0.04 8.42 -16.65
CA GLU A 165 -0.35 7.49 -15.56
C GLU A 165 -1.37 6.42 -15.98
N SER A 166 -2.41 6.80 -16.73
CA SER A 166 -3.43 5.87 -17.25
C SER A 166 -2.85 4.89 -18.27
N LEU A 167 -1.99 5.34 -19.18
CA LEU A 167 -1.32 4.47 -20.14
C LEU A 167 -0.41 3.47 -19.41
N ILE A 168 0.42 3.95 -18.48
CA ILE A 168 1.31 3.09 -17.68
C ILE A 168 0.50 2.03 -16.93
N LYS A 169 -0.63 2.39 -16.31
CA LYS A 169 -1.48 1.41 -15.61
C LYS A 169 -2.01 0.33 -16.57
N LYS A 170 -2.47 0.72 -17.75
CA LYS A 170 -2.94 -0.20 -18.79
C LYS A 170 -1.82 -1.12 -19.28
N SER A 171 -0.60 -0.59 -19.46
CA SER A 171 0.60 -1.37 -19.80
C SER A 171 1.06 -2.33 -18.69
N TYR A 172 0.42 -2.32 -17.53
CA TYR A 172 0.68 -3.27 -16.45
C TYR A 172 -0.52 -4.17 -16.15
N ASP A 173 -1.56 -4.17 -17.00
CA ASP A 173 -2.75 -5.02 -16.80
C ASP A 173 -2.41 -6.52 -16.79
N ASP A 174 -1.40 -6.93 -17.58
CA ASP A 174 -0.85 -8.29 -17.61
C ASP A 174 0.33 -8.50 -16.64
N LYS A 175 0.69 -7.47 -15.86
CA LYS A 175 1.83 -7.41 -14.93
C LYS A 175 3.21 -7.50 -15.60
N ILE A 176 3.33 -7.33 -16.91
CA ILE A 176 4.60 -7.42 -17.65
C ILE A 176 4.78 -6.15 -18.48
N LEU A 177 5.86 -5.40 -18.25
CA LEU A 177 6.17 -4.27 -19.12
C LEU A 177 7.03 -4.73 -20.30
N THR A 178 6.43 -4.69 -21.49
CA THR A 178 7.11 -4.99 -22.75
C THR A 178 7.93 -3.78 -23.26
N ASP A 179 8.87 -4.04 -24.17
CA ASP A 179 9.68 -2.98 -24.77
C ASP A 179 8.83 -2.11 -25.73
N GLU A 180 7.81 -2.71 -26.36
CA GLU A 180 6.82 -2.02 -27.17
C GLU A 180 6.02 -1.02 -26.33
N GLU A 181 5.43 -1.43 -25.20
CA GLU A 181 4.67 -0.54 -24.31
C GLU A 181 5.53 0.58 -23.74
N LYS A 182 6.79 0.27 -23.41
CA LYS A 182 7.75 1.29 -22.98
C LYS A 182 7.97 2.34 -24.06
N SER A 183 8.03 1.93 -25.33
CA SER A 183 8.16 2.85 -26.45
C SER A 183 6.90 3.70 -26.63
N GLU A 184 5.70 3.14 -26.46
CA GLU A 184 4.44 3.86 -26.54
C GLU A 184 4.31 4.93 -25.44
N ILE A 185 4.68 4.58 -24.20
CA ILE A 185 4.74 5.53 -23.08
C ILE A 185 5.68 6.68 -23.40
N PHE A 186 6.84 6.39 -24.00
CA PHE A 186 7.82 7.41 -24.35
C PHE A 186 7.32 8.35 -25.45
N ILE A 187 6.71 7.81 -26.51
CA ILE A 187 6.12 8.59 -27.61
C ILE A 187 5.04 9.54 -27.08
N LEU A 188 4.13 9.02 -26.23
CA LEU A 188 3.06 9.83 -25.62
C LEU A 188 3.64 10.93 -24.72
N ALA A 189 4.61 10.58 -23.88
CA ALA A 189 5.24 11.51 -22.96
C ALA A 189 6.01 12.63 -23.70
N GLU A 190 6.73 12.29 -24.76
CA GLU A 190 7.44 13.25 -25.61
C GLU A 190 6.46 14.21 -26.28
N TYR A 191 5.37 13.70 -26.85
CA TYR A 191 4.33 14.53 -27.46
C TYR A 191 3.72 15.54 -26.47
N LEU A 192 3.47 15.10 -25.23
CA LEU A 192 2.90 15.94 -24.17
C LEU A 192 3.94 16.84 -23.47
N ASN A 193 5.20 16.80 -23.89
CA ASN A 193 6.34 17.54 -23.31
C ASN A 193 6.62 17.17 -21.84
N MET A 194 6.54 15.89 -21.48
CA MET A 194 6.93 15.42 -20.16
C MET A 194 8.44 15.17 -20.09
N PRO A 195 9.14 15.65 -19.05
CA PRO A 195 10.52 15.26 -18.80
C PRO A 195 10.64 13.75 -18.52
N LYS A 196 11.67 13.11 -19.07
CA LYS A 196 11.92 11.66 -18.90
C LYS A 196 11.99 11.24 -17.42
N GLU A 197 12.60 12.08 -16.59
CA GLU A 197 12.69 11.87 -15.14
C GLU A 197 11.31 11.76 -14.47
N LYS A 198 10.36 12.58 -14.91
CA LYS A 198 8.99 12.57 -14.36
C LYS A 198 8.24 11.32 -14.82
N VAL A 199 8.40 10.91 -16.08
CA VAL A 199 7.80 9.66 -16.60
C VAL A 199 8.27 8.46 -15.78
N GLU A 200 9.58 8.34 -15.56
CA GLU A 200 10.15 7.27 -14.73
C GLU A 200 9.63 7.32 -13.30
N SER A 201 9.50 8.51 -12.70
CA SER A 201 8.93 8.63 -11.35
C SER A 201 7.48 8.12 -11.27
N ILE A 202 6.64 8.40 -12.28
CA ILE A 202 5.26 7.93 -12.35
C ILE A 202 5.24 6.42 -12.56
N ARG A 203 6.07 5.90 -13.46
CA ARG A 203 6.21 4.45 -13.70
C ARG A 203 6.59 3.71 -12.42
N LEU A 204 7.61 4.19 -11.71
CA LEU A 204 8.05 3.60 -10.45
C LEU A 204 6.95 3.64 -9.38
N ASN A 205 6.18 4.71 -9.28
CA ASN A 205 5.07 4.79 -8.33
C ASN A 205 3.96 3.76 -8.64
N VAL A 206 3.61 3.59 -9.92
CA VAL A 206 2.62 2.57 -10.34
C VAL A 206 3.16 1.17 -10.08
N ALA A 207 4.39 0.88 -10.51
CA ALA A 207 5.03 -0.42 -10.32
C ALA A 207 5.19 -0.77 -8.83
N ALA A 208 5.56 0.21 -7.99
CA ALA A 208 5.63 0.06 -6.53
C ALA A 208 4.28 -0.33 -5.92
N SER A 209 3.18 0.23 -6.41
CA SER A 209 1.84 -0.10 -5.92
C SER A 209 1.43 -1.54 -6.24
N LEU A 210 1.79 -2.03 -7.43
CA LEU A 210 1.56 -3.42 -7.86
C LEU A 210 2.40 -4.40 -7.06
N LEU A 211 3.71 -4.10 -6.92
CA LEU A 211 4.61 -4.93 -6.13
C LEU A 211 4.21 -4.97 -4.65
N LYS A 212 3.77 -3.85 -4.06
CA LYS A 212 3.25 -3.83 -2.69
C LYS A 212 2.03 -4.73 -2.54
N THR A 213 1.16 -4.78 -3.54
CA THR A 213 -0.01 -5.67 -3.52
C THR A 213 0.43 -7.13 -3.54
N ALA A 214 1.33 -7.50 -4.46
CA ALA A 214 1.91 -8.85 -4.51
C ALA A 214 2.63 -9.22 -3.20
N LEU A 215 3.37 -8.29 -2.61
CA LEU A 215 4.07 -8.50 -1.34
C LEU A 215 3.10 -8.82 -0.21
N ASN A 216 1.99 -8.08 -0.10
CA ASN A 216 0.98 -8.32 0.94
C ASN A 216 0.26 -9.65 0.76
N GLU A 217 0.08 -10.10 -0.50
CA GLU A 217 -0.47 -11.42 -0.80
C GLU A 217 0.49 -12.53 -0.33
N LYS A 218 1.78 -12.42 -0.66
CA LYS A 218 2.81 -13.38 -0.24
C LYS A 218 3.04 -13.39 1.27
N LEU A 219 3.04 -12.22 1.91
CA LEU A 219 3.22 -12.10 3.37
C LEU A 219 1.95 -12.38 4.20
N SER A 220 0.88 -12.91 3.59
CA SER A 220 -0.40 -13.11 4.27
C SER A 220 -0.30 -14.10 5.44
N ASP A 221 0.57 -15.11 5.35
CA ASP A 221 0.86 -16.10 6.39
C ASP A 221 2.05 -15.70 7.30
N LYS A 222 2.63 -14.51 7.07
CA LYS A 222 3.85 -14.00 7.71
C LYS A 222 5.07 -14.91 7.53
N ARG A 223 5.10 -15.70 6.46
CA ARG A 223 6.27 -16.47 6.04
C ARG A 223 6.68 -15.97 4.66
N LEU A 224 7.91 -16.29 4.30
CA LEU A 224 8.43 -16.04 2.97
C LEU A 224 9.23 -17.26 2.58
N SER A 225 8.65 -18.09 1.71
CA SER A 225 9.34 -19.26 1.18
C SER A 225 10.34 -18.89 0.09
N PRO A 226 11.34 -19.73 -0.21
CA PRO A 226 12.25 -19.52 -1.33
C PRO A 226 11.51 -19.44 -2.68
N THR A 227 10.43 -20.20 -2.84
CA THR A 227 9.54 -20.12 -4.01
C THR A 227 8.83 -18.77 -4.12
N GLU A 228 8.43 -18.15 -3.01
CA GLU A 228 7.86 -16.81 -3.03
C GLU A 228 8.93 -15.74 -3.28
N GLU A 229 10.17 -15.96 -2.81
CA GLU A 229 11.31 -15.09 -3.14
C GLU A 229 11.59 -15.07 -4.64
N THR A 230 11.56 -16.22 -5.33
CA THR A 230 11.72 -16.29 -6.79
C THR A 230 10.59 -15.60 -7.51
N GLU A 231 9.34 -15.86 -7.15
CA GLU A 231 8.19 -15.20 -7.75
C GLU A 231 8.26 -13.67 -7.57
N LEU A 232 8.70 -13.18 -6.41
CA LEU A 232 8.90 -11.75 -6.18
C LEU A 232 10.03 -11.17 -7.05
N ASN A 233 11.13 -11.91 -7.25
CA ASN A 233 12.19 -11.52 -8.17
C ASN A 233 11.71 -11.49 -9.62
N GLU A 234 10.88 -12.44 -10.04
CA GLU A 234 10.25 -12.44 -11.36
C GLU A 234 9.34 -11.23 -11.55
N ILE A 235 8.54 -10.87 -10.54
CA ILE A 235 7.71 -9.66 -10.57
C ILE A 235 8.60 -8.42 -10.71
N LEU A 236 9.69 -8.30 -9.95
CA LEU A 236 10.64 -7.19 -10.09
C LEU A 236 11.19 -7.08 -11.52
N LYS A 237 11.55 -8.22 -12.12
CA LYS A 237 12.06 -8.31 -13.48
C LYS A 237 11.01 -7.90 -14.51
N ASN A 238 9.77 -8.38 -14.36
CA ASN A 238 8.65 -8.06 -15.25
C ASN A 238 8.25 -6.59 -15.16
N LEU A 239 8.32 -6.01 -13.95
CA LEU A 239 8.07 -4.59 -13.72
C LEU A 239 9.24 -3.67 -14.12
N LYS A 240 10.38 -4.25 -14.53
CA LYS A 240 11.63 -3.54 -14.85
C LYS A 240 12.06 -2.61 -13.71
N ILE A 241 12.07 -3.14 -12.48
CA ILE A 241 12.56 -2.44 -11.29
C ILE A 241 14.01 -2.90 -11.04
N GLU A 242 14.93 -1.96 -11.00
CA GLU A 242 16.34 -2.24 -10.72
C GLU A 242 16.60 -2.33 -9.21
N LYS A 243 17.67 -3.03 -8.82
CA LYS A 243 18.05 -3.25 -7.42
C LYS A 243 18.18 -1.94 -6.63
N ASP A 244 18.80 -0.93 -7.24
CA ASP A 244 19.06 0.36 -6.59
C ASP A 244 17.76 1.13 -6.29
N GLN A 245 16.71 0.88 -7.08
CA GLN A 245 15.40 1.51 -6.93
C GLN A 245 14.58 0.91 -5.77
N ILE A 246 14.83 -0.36 -5.39
CA ILE A 246 14.10 -1.05 -4.31
C ILE A 246 14.20 -0.27 -2.99
N SER A 247 15.40 0.19 -2.64
CA SER A 247 15.64 0.96 -1.42
C SER A 247 14.95 2.33 -1.39
N THR A 248 14.64 2.89 -2.55
CA THR A 248 13.92 4.16 -2.69
C THR A 248 12.41 3.94 -2.62
N ILE A 249 11.94 2.81 -3.15
CA ILE A 249 10.52 2.45 -3.21
C ILE A 249 10.03 1.96 -1.84
N PHE A 250 10.83 1.14 -1.15
CA PHE A 250 10.44 0.52 0.11
C PHE A 250 11.07 1.22 1.31
N PRO A 251 10.27 1.53 2.34
CA PRO A 251 10.83 1.94 3.61
C PRO A 251 11.61 0.76 4.21
N LYS A 252 12.72 1.08 4.91
CA LYS A 252 13.56 0.09 5.60
C LYS A 252 12.75 -0.91 6.45
N LYS A 253 11.70 -0.42 7.12
CA LYS A 253 10.81 -1.26 7.94
C LYS A 253 10.18 -2.42 7.16
N SER A 254 9.77 -2.21 5.91
CA SER A 254 9.17 -3.27 5.10
C SER A 254 10.19 -4.31 4.66
N LEU A 255 11.45 -3.90 4.45
CA LEU A 255 12.55 -4.84 4.21
C LEU A 255 12.86 -5.66 5.48
N ASP A 256 12.84 -5.03 6.65
CA ASP A 256 13.00 -5.72 7.93
C ASP A 256 11.85 -6.75 8.16
N GLU A 257 10.62 -6.42 7.76
CA GLU A 257 9.46 -7.33 7.83
C GLU A 257 9.64 -8.56 6.91
N LEU A 258 10.17 -8.37 5.70
CA LEU A 258 10.51 -9.47 4.79
C LEU A 258 11.62 -10.35 5.36
N ALA A 259 12.68 -9.73 5.90
CA ALA A 259 13.79 -10.46 6.51
C ALA A 259 13.30 -11.30 7.69
N TYR A 260 12.39 -10.75 8.48
CA TYR A 260 11.75 -11.43 9.59
C TYR A 260 10.86 -12.59 9.13
N ALA A 261 10.05 -12.42 8.08
CA ALA A 261 9.21 -13.48 7.52
C ALA A 261 10.05 -14.64 6.96
N LYS A 262 11.16 -14.34 6.28
CA LYS A 262 12.14 -15.34 5.81
C LYS A 262 12.79 -16.10 6.97
N LEU A 263 13.21 -15.38 8.02
CA LEU A 263 13.76 -16.02 9.21
C LEU A 263 12.76 -16.97 9.85
N LEU A 264 11.49 -16.57 9.96
CA LEU A 264 10.44 -17.43 10.48
C LEU A 264 10.19 -18.65 9.59
N TRP A 265 10.25 -18.52 8.26
CA TRP A 265 10.15 -19.65 7.35
C TRP A 265 11.31 -20.64 7.54
N ASN A 266 12.54 -20.16 7.65
CA ASN A 266 13.71 -21.01 7.92
C ASN A 266 13.55 -21.78 9.23
N LEU A 267 13.13 -21.10 10.31
CA LEU A 267 12.90 -21.71 11.61
C LEU A 267 11.76 -22.73 11.57
N ASN A 268 10.64 -22.41 10.90
CA ASN A 268 9.54 -23.34 10.70
C ASN A 268 10.03 -24.64 10.06
N ASN A 269 10.98 -24.55 9.13
CA ASN A 269 11.52 -25.68 8.36
C ASN A 269 12.77 -26.34 8.98
N GLY A 270 13.18 -25.93 10.18
CA GLY A 270 14.30 -26.54 10.88
C GLY A 270 15.67 -26.17 10.31
N ILE A 271 15.75 -25.02 9.66
CA ILE A 271 16.97 -24.42 9.16
C ILE A 271 17.42 -23.39 10.18
N PHE A 272 18.54 -23.66 10.84
CA PHE A 272 19.06 -22.87 11.93
C PHE A 272 20.41 -22.26 11.57
N THR A 273 20.66 -21.05 12.06
CA THR A 273 22.00 -20.47 12.09
C THR A 273 22.76 -21.03 13.29
N ILE A 274 23.91 -21.64 13.04
CA ILE A 274 24.74 -22.24 14.10
C ILE A 274 25.55 -21.13 14.77
N ILE A 275 25.47 -21.05 16.10
CA ILE A 275 26.29 -20.15 16.92
C ILE A 275 27.61 -20.85 17.25
N PRO A 276 28.76 -20.37 16.73
CA PRO A 276 30.05 -20.97 17.04
C PRO A 276 30.49 -20.63 18.47
N ASN A 277 31.06 -21.61 19.18
CA ASN A 277 31.66 -21.46 20.50
C ASN A 277 30.77 -20.76 21.55
N PRO A 278 29.55 -21.26 21.81
CA PRO A 278 28.71 -20.70 22.85
C PRO A 278 29.34 -20.95 24.24
N PRO A 279 29.03 -20.13 25.26
CA PRO A 279 29.57 -20.29 26.62
C PRO A 279 28.85 -21.42 27.39
N ILE A 280 28.50 -22.51 26.70
CA ILE A 280 27.97 -23.77 27.25
C ILE A 280 28.87 -24.92 26.78
N THR A 281 29.03 -25.94 27.61
CA THR A 281 29.76 -27.15 27.22
C THR A 281 28.90 -27.99 26.27
N LEU A 282 29.23 -27.96 24.98
CA LEU A 282 28.56 -28.76 23.95
C LEU A 282 29.03 -30.23 23.99
N ARG A 283 28.09 -31.15 23.77
CA ARG A 283 28.36 -32.58 23.56
C ARG A 283 28.83 -32.84 22.13
N ASN A 284 29.31 -34.06 21.86
CA ASN A 284 29.65 -34.47 20.50
C ASN A 284 28.42 -34.37 19.58
N SER A 285 28.58 -33.70 18.44
CA SER A 285 27.50 -33.41 17.49
C SER A 285 26.37 -32.52 18.02
N GLU A 286 26.57 -31.84 19.15
CA GLU A 286 25.64 -30.84 19.65
C GLU A 286 25.94 -29.47 19.02
N GLU A 287 24.92 -28.85 18.44
CA GLU A 287 24.99 -27.54 17.81
C GLU A 287 24.06 -26.56 18.53
N CYS A 288 24.54 -25.34 18.75
CA CYS A 288 23.76 -24.29 19.38
C CYS A 288 23.06 -23.42 18.33
N TYR A 289 21.75 -23.25 18.48
CA TYR A 289 20.89 -22.51 17.54
C TYR A 289 20.52 -21.12 18.05
N PHE A 290 20.27 -20.97 19.35
CA PHE A 290 19.94 -19.68 19.96
C PHE A 290 20.74 -19.42 21.22
N ALA A 291 20.98 -18.13 21.49
CA ALA A 291 21.47 -17.60 22.75
C ALA A 291 20.72 -16.29 23.00
N LEU A 292 19.74 -16.30 23.92
CA LEU A 292 18.84 -15.17 24.17
C LEU A 292 18.86 -14.77 25.64
N GLU A 293 18.69 -13.48 25.92
CA GLU A 293 18.53 -13.02 27.30
C GLU A 293 17.16 -13.46 27.84
N ALA A 294 17.17 -14.10 29.00
CA ALA A 294 15.96 -14.58 29.65
C ALA A 294 15.99 -14.36 31.15
N LYS A 295 14.82 -14.34 31.78
CA LYS A 295 14.69 -14.28 33.22
C LYS A 295 13.91 -15.48 33.73
N LEU A 296 14.55 -16.33 34.54
CA LEU A 296 13.87 -17.41 35.24
C LEU A 296 13.09 -16.82 36.42
N LEU A 297 11.79 -17.11 36.46
CA LEU A 297 10.86 -16.67 37.49
C LEU A 297 10.62 -17.83 38.46
N GLU A 298 10.89 -17.60 39.74
CA GLU A 298 10.53 -18.55 40.78
C GLU A 298 9.31 -18.06 41.56
N ARG A 299 8.35 -18.97 41.69
CA ARG A 299 7.21 -18.78 42.59
C ARG A 299 7.67 -19.20 43.99
N LYS A 300 7.79 -18.25 44.90
CA LYS A 300 7.93 -18.59 46.33
C LYS A 300 6.53 -18.70 46.90
N THR A 301 6.14 -19.89 47.34
CA THR A 301 4.88 -20.07 48.06
C THR A 301 5.00 -19.33 49.40
N VAL A 302 4.58 -18.07 49.44
CA VAL A 302 4.38 -17.37 50.72
C VAL A 302 3.04 -17.85 51.24
N ASN A 303 3.04 -18.73 52.25
CA ASN A 303 1.81 -19.20 52.89
C ASN A 303 1.04 -18.00 53.49
N LYS A 304 0.16 -17.38 52.71
CA LYS A 304 -0.82 -16.40 53.16
C LYS A 304 -2.14 -16.60 52.41
N GLY A 305 -2.91 -17.58 52.89
CA GLY A 305 -4.36 -17.63 52.68
C GLY A 305 -4.83 -17.94 51.25
N TYR A 306 -6.05 -18.46 51.17
CA TYR A 306 -6.71 -18.88 49.94
C TYR A 306 -6.84 -17.73 48.92
N SER A 307 -6.49 -17.99 47.66
CA SER A 307 -6.86 -17.12 46.54
C SER A 307 -7.24 -17.91 45.28
N HIS A 308 -8.18 -17.33 44.55
CA HIS A 308 -9.14 -17.92 43.62
C HIS A 308 -8.58 -18.52 42.31
N ARG A 309 -9.31 -19.51 41.79
CA ARG A 309 -9.17 -20.13 40.45
C ARG A 309 -9.07 -19.10 39.31
N THR A 310 -8.04 -19.24 38.47
CA THR A 310 -8.02 -18.74 37.09
C THR A 310 -7.85 -19.89 36.10
N ARG A 311 -8.49 -19.74 34.94
CA ARG A 311 -8.73 -20.78 33.94
C ARG A 311 -7.65 -20.68 32.84
N SER A 312 -6.69 -21.60 32.83
CA SER A 312 -5.70 -21.75 31.76
C SER A 312 -6.21 -22.71 30.68
N ILE A 313 -6.04 -22.35 29.41
CA ILE A 313 -6.33 -23.22 28.27
C ILE A 313 -5.12 -24.13 28.07
N SER A 314 -5.35 -25.44 28.14
CA SER A 314 -4.34 -26.48 27.90
C SER A 314 -4.54 -27.05 26.50
N VAL A 315 -3.49 -27.14 25.70
CA VAL A 315 -3.50 -27.90 24.44
C VAL A 315 -2.70 -29.19 24.66
N PRO A 316 -3.31 -30.38 24.60
CA PRO A 316 -2.59 -31.65 24.60
C PRO A 316 -2.01 -31.92 23.20
N VAL A 317 -0.78 -32.42 23.15
CA VAL A 317 -0.04 -32.71 21.91
C VAL A 317 -0.05 -34.21 21.67
N PHE A 318 -0.85 -34.69 20.71
CA PHE A 318 -0.46 -35.72 19.74
C PHE A 318 -1.44 -35.75 18.54
N LYS A 319 -0.82 -35.78 17.35
CA LYS A 319 -1.34 -36.03 16.00
C LYS A 319 -2.20 -34.93 15.35
N ASP A 320 -1.66 -34.43 14.23
CA ASP A 320 -2.22 -33.49 13.25
C ASP A 320 -2.31 -32.03 13.72
N MET A 321 -1.31 -31.21 13.38
CA MET A 321 -1.40 -29.75 13.56
C MET A 321 -0.83 -28.97 12.38
N GLU A 322 -1.76 -28.39 11.60
CA GLU A 322 -1.64 -27.00 11.19
C GLU A 322 -1.66 -26.13 12.46
N TYR A 323 -0.56 -25.42 12.74
CA TYR A 323 -0.51 -24.43 13.82
C TYR A 323 -0.92 -23.07 13.25
N ASN A 324 -2.17 -22.67 13.48
CA ASN A 324 -2.56 -21.27 13.37
C ASN A 324 -2.24 -20.57 14.70
N VAL A 325 -1.22 -19.70 14.69
CA VAL A 325 -0.96 -18.73 15.77
C VAL A 325 -2.06 -17.66 15.73
N SER A 326 -3.27 -18.04 16.13
CA SER A 326 -4.36 -17.10 16.33
C SER A 326 -4.07 -16.27 17.57
N TYR A 327 -4.00 -14.95 17.38
CA TYR A 327 -3.93 -13.92 18.42
C TYR A 327 -5.10 -14.03 19.41
N GLY A 328 -5.04 -14.98 20.34
CA GLY A 328 -5.94 -15.09 21.47
C GLY A 328 -5.39 -14.28 22.63
N ARG A 329 -5.81 -13.01 22.73
CA ARG A 329 -5.62 -12.08 23.88
C ARG A 329 -4.67 -12.60 24.96
N SER A 330 -3.39 -12.36 24.77
CA SER A 330 -2.33 -12.70 25.70
C SER A 330 -2.56 -11.93 27.01
N VAL A 331 -2.82 -12.66 28.10
CA VAL A 331 -2.92 -12.07 29.44
C VAL A 331 -1.50 -11.91 29.98
N PRO A 332 -1.06 -10.69 30.35
CA PRO A 332 0.26 -10.50 30.96
C PRO A 332 0.37 -11.32 32.25
N ILE A 333 1.56 -11.86 32.52
CA ILE A 333 1.82 -12.60 33.76
C ILE A 333 1.88 -11.59 34.92
N GLU A 334 0.73 -11.28 35.51
CA GLU A 334 0.60 -10.63 36.83
C GLU A 334 0.41 -11.69 37.91
N GLU A 335 1.42 -12.54 38.09
CA GLU A 335 1.46 -13.47 39.22
C GLU A 335 2.47 -12.98 40.27
N GLU A 336 2.33 -13.39 41.54
CA GLU A 336 3.21 -13.04 42.66
C GLU A 336 4.63 -13.62 42.46
N ILE A 337 5.39 -13.03 41.54
CA ILE A 337 6.79 -13.32 41.24
C ILE A 337 7.62 -12.88 42.43
N THR A 338 8.32 -13.80 43.09
CA THR A 338 9.08 -13.48 44.31
C THR A 338 10.59 -13.41 44.06
N ILE A 339 11.14 -14.19 43.10
CA ILE A 339 12.56 -14.17 42.76
C ILE A 339 12.73 -14.23 41.24
N THR A 340 13.64 -13.40 40.72
CA THR A 340 13.95 -13.31 39.29
C THR A 340 15.44 -13.50 39.08
N HIS A 341 15.82 -14.55 38.36
CA HIS A 341 17.20 -14.82 37.98
C HIS A 341 17.43 -14.39 36.54
N ARG A 342 18.32 -13.41 36.31
CA ARG A 342 18.66 -12.96 34.95
C ARG A 342 19.78 -13.81 34.40
N GLY A 343 19.64 -14.28 33.17
CA GLY A 343 20.62 -15.14 32.52
C GLY A 343 20.41 -15.24 31.02
N THR A 344 21.04 -16.24 30.42
CA THR A 344 20.92 -16.53 28.99
C THR A 344 20.34 -17.92 28.82
N ILE A 345 19.32 -18.03 27.97
CA ILE A 345 18.80 -19.31 27.51
C ILE A 345 19.46 -19.69 26.19
N TYR A 346 19.86 -20.95 26.09
CA TYR A 346 20.41 -21.57 24.91
C TYR A 346 19.47 -22.66 24.42
N LEU A 347 19.27 -22.71 23.12
CA LEU A 347 18.60 -23.82 22.44
C LEU A 347 19.65 -24.56 21.61
N THR A 348 19.74 -25.87 21.78
CA THR A 348 20.56 -26.74 20.94
C THR A 348 19.68 -27.75 20.19
N ASN A 349 20.31 -28.61 19.39
CA ASN A 349 19.63 -29.76 18.77
C ASN A 349 19.28 -30.90 19.75
N PHE A 350 19.73 -30.85 21.01
CA PHE A 350 19.47 -31.88 22.02
C PHE A 350 18.66 -31.41 23.22
N ARG A 351 18.82 -30.13 23.61
CA ARG A 351 18.39 -29.62 24.91
C ARG A 351 18.20 -28.12 24.94
N ILE A 352 17.57 -27.69 26.02
CA ILE A 352 17.43 -26.31 26.43
C ILE A 352 18.33 -26.11 27.66
N VAL A 353 19.16 -25.08 27.66
CA VAL A 353 20.07 -24.77 28.77
C VAL A 353 19.85 -23.34 29.21
N PHE A 354 19.64 -23.10 30.50
CA PHE A 354 19.62 -21.76 31.07
C PHE A 354 20.81 -21.58 32.00
N LEU A 355 21.59 -20.54 31.73
CA LEU A 355 22.72 -20.14 32.56
C LEU A 355 22.47 -18.77 33.18
N SER A 356 22.58 -18.70 34.51
CA SER A 356 22.69 -17.45 35.26
C SER A 356 23.79 -17.57 36.31
N GLY A 357 24.22 -16.43 36.87
CA GLY A 357 25.18 -16.44 37.99
C GLY A 357 24.64 -17.08 39.27
N SER A 358 23.33 -17.27 39.37
CA SER A 358 22.64 -17.73 40.59
C SER A 358 22.00 -19.11 40.49
N LYS A 359 21.42 -19.44 39.34
CA LYS A 359 20.66 -20.68 39.12
C LYS A 359 20.74 -21.11 37.67
N ASN A 360 21.02 -22.38 37.45
CA ASN A 360 21.14 -22.98 36.13
C ASN A 360 20.18 -24.16 36.02
N PHE A 361 19.68 -24.43 34.82
CA PHE A 361 18.96 -25.66 34.54
C PHE A 361 19.29 -26.18 33.13
N GLU A 362 19.06 -27.46 32.94
CA GLU A 362 19.19 -28.16 31.67
C GLU A 362 17.96 -29.05 31.48
N ILE A 363 17.36 -29.00 30.30
CA ILE A 363 16.19 -29.81 29.93
C ILE A 363 16.51 -30.52 28.63
N LEU A 364 16.65 -31.85 28.67
CA LEU A 364 16.74 -32.66 27.45
C LEU A 364 15.38 -32.67 26.73
N PHE A 365 15.37 -32.67 25.40
CA PHE A 365 14.12 -32.76 24.65
C PHE A 365 13.33 -34.04 24.96
N SER A 366 14.02 -35.13 25.33
CA SER A 366 13.40 -36.39 25.79
C SER A 366 12.68 -36.30 27.14
N GLU A 367 12.99 -35.29 27.96
CA GLU A 367 12.42 -35.09 29.31
C GLU A 367 11.30 -34.05 29.33
N LEU A 368 11.18 -33.24 28.27
CA LEU A 368 10.18 -32.20 28.15
C LEU A 368 8.80 -32.82 27.84
N LEU A 369 7.83 -32.65 28.75
CA LEU A 369 6.47 -33.17 28.53
C LEU A 369 5.63 -32.23 27.67
N LYS A 370 5.70 -30.93 27.99
CA LYS A 370 4.99 -29.87 27.28
C LYS A 370 5.59 -28.51 27.63
N PHE A 371 5.22 -27.50 26.85
CA PHE A 371 5.51 -26.10 27.17
C PHE A 371 4.26 -25.24 26.95
N ASN A 372 4.12 -24.18 27.74
CA ASN A 372 3.07 -23.18 27.59
C ASN A 372 3.69 -21.85 27.20
N VAL A 373 3.11 -21.15 26.22
CA VAL A 373 3.58 -19.83 25.76
C VAL A 373 2.64 -18.74 26.25
N PHE A 374 3.20 -17.66 26.79
CA PHE A 374 2.51 -16.47 27.28
C PHE A 374 2.90 -15.24 26.44
N SER A 375 2.34 -14.05 26.72
CA SER A 375 2.73 -12.79 26.04
C SER A 375 4.22 -12.49 26.10
N ASP A 376 4.81 -12.76 27.26
CA ASP A 376 6.12 -12.27 27.66
C ASP A 376 6.97 -13.39 28.26
N GLY A 377 6.61 -14.65 28.00
CA GLY A 377 7.28 -15.77 28.62
C GLY A 377 6.87 -17.14 28.10
N ILE A 378 7.58 -18.14 28.61
CA ILE A 378 7.38 -19.56 28.32
C ILE A 378 7.52 -20.37 29.61
N GLU A 379 6.66 -21.36 29.80
CA GLU A 379 6.76 -22.33 30.89
C GLU A 379 7.11 -23.70 30.32
N PHE A 380 8.19 -24.30 30.80
CA PHE A 380 8.54 -25.69 30.54
C PHE A 380 7.98 -26.57 31.65
N ILE A 381 7.33 -27.67 31.30
CA ILE A 381 6.73 -28.60 32.25
C ILE A 381 7.41 -29.96 32.10
N LEU A 382 8.03 -30.41 33.19
CA LEU A 382 8.63 -31.72 33.34
C LEU A 382 7.82 -32.56 34.34
N ASN A 383 8.23 -33.81 34.57
CA ASN A 383 7.54 -34.70 35.52
C ASN A 383 7.49 -34.13 36.96
N ASN A 384 8.58 -33.48 37.40
CA ASN A 384 8.74 -33.09 38.81
C ASN A 384 8.92 -31.58 39.03
N GLU A 385 9.23 -30.82 37.98
CA GLU A 385 9.57 -29.41 38.07
C GLU A 385 9.00 -28.64 36.87
N ASN A 386 8.68 -27.36 37.09
CA ASN A 386 8.29 -26.44 36.04
C ASN A 386 9.25 -25.24 36.04
N PHE A 387 9.64 -24.79 34.86
CA PHE A 387 10.48 -23.60 34.70
C PHE A 387 9.70 -22.52 33.96
N LEU A 388 9.33 -21.46 34.66
CA LEU A 388 8.70 -20.29 34.06
C LEU A 388 9.76 -19.24 33.72
N MET A 389 9.81 -18.80 32.48
CA MET A 389 10.74 -17.80 32.03
C MET A 389 10.07 -16.62 31.37
N LYS A 390 10.65 -15.43 31.56
CA LYS A 390 10.30 -14.21 30.86
C LYS A 390 11.31 -13.93 29.74
N ILE A 391 10.81 -13.70 28.53
CA ILE A 391 11.59 -13.40 27.32
C ILE A 391 10.95 -12.19 26.64
N ASN A 392 11.73 -11.38 25.91
CA ASN A 392 11.18 -10.31 25.09
C ASN A 392 10.22 -10.86 24.02
N GLU A 393 9.08 -10.21 23.77
CA GLU A 393 8.02 -10.66 22.86
C GLU A 393 8.54 -11.06 21.47
N LYS A 394 9.39 -10.24 20.85
CA LYS A 394 9.96 -10.53 19.52
C LYS A 394 10.89 -11.75 19.52
N GLU A 395 11.69 -11.90 20.57
CA GLU A 395 12.62 -13.01 20.73
C GLU A 395 11.89 -14.30 21.13
N LEU A 396 10.78 -14.18 21.86
CA LEU A 396 9.93 -15.28 22.27
C LEU A 396 9.31 -15.97 21.05
N GLU A 397 8.81 -15.22 20.07
CA GLU A 397 8.26 -15.80 18.83
C GLU A 397 9.33 -16.64 18.09
N LEU A 398 10.54 -16.07 17.90
CA LEU A 398 11.65 -16.77 17.27
C LEU A 398 12.07 -18.01 18.07
N PHE A 399 12.16 -17.87 19.39
CA PHE A 399 12.56 -18.95 20.29
C PHE A 399 11.56 -20.09 20.29
N VAL A 400 10.26 -19.80 20.40
CA VAL A 400 9.19 -20.81 20.38
C VAL A 400 9.17 -21.54 19.04
N MET A 401 9.30 -20.81 17.94
CA MET A 401 9.32 -21.41 16.62
C MET A 401 10.54 -22.32 16.44
N GLY A 402 11.70 -21.80 16.78
CA GLY A 402 12.96 -22.53 16.71
C GLY A 402 12.96 -23.76 17.61
N MET A 403 12.46 -23.65 18.85
CA MET A 403 12.34 -24.76 19.78
C MET A 403 11.41 -25.84 19.26
N SER A 404 10.23 -25.46 18.76
CA SER A 404 9.27 -26.41 18.19
C SER A 404 9.88 -27.19 17.03
N SER A 405 10.62 -26.50 16.16
CA SER A 405 11.30 -27.15 15.05
C SER A 405 12.53 -27.97 15.47
N ALA A 406 13.27 -27.55 16.50
CA ALA A 406 14.42 -28.29 17.02
C ALA A 406 13.97 -29.61 17.67
N ILE A 407 12.88 -29.56 18.46
CA ILE A 407 12.23 -30.74 19.03
C ILE A 407 11.77 -31.69 17.91
N ARG A 408 11.09 -31.16 16.88
CA ARG A 408 10.66 -31.96 15.74
C ARG A 408 11.84 -32.64 15.04
N ASN A 409 12.90 -31.89 14.71
CA ASN A 409 14.10 -32.45 14.09
C ASN A 409 14.85 -33.46 14.98
N PHE A 410 14.70 -33.37 16.30
CA PHE A 410 15.28 -34.33 17.23
C PHE A 410 14.53 -35.67 17.22
N PHE A 411 13.21 -35.65 17.04
CA PHE A 411 12.37 -36.85 17.02
C PHE A 411 12.13 -37.44 15.62
N ASP A 412 12.11 -36.62 14.56
CA ASP A 412 11.86 -37.01 13.17
C ASP A 412 13.18 -37.10 12.36
N GLU A 413 13.21 -37.92 11.31
CA GLU A 413 14.41 -38.20 10.46
C GLU A 413 14.86 -37.05 9.52
N ASN A 414 14.70 -35.78 9.90
CA ASN A 414 15.12 -34.59 9.13
C ASN A 414 14.54 -34.43 7.71
N GLU A 415 13.51 -35.18 7.32
CA GLU A 415 12.92 -35.12 5.96
C GLU A 415 12.50 -33.70 5.55
N LEU A 416 11.80 -32.99 6.46
CA LEU A 416 11.29 -31.64 6.22
C LEU A 416 12.43 -30.62 6.02
N LYS A 417 13.49 -30.72 6.84
CA LYS A 417 14.70 -29.91 6.69
C LYS A 417 15.39 -30.16 5.35
N ASN A 418 15.50 -31.42 4.94
CA ASN A 418 16.11 -31.79 3.66
C ASN A 418 15.29 -31.29 2.46
N SER A 419 13.96 -31.35 2.54
CA SER A 419 13.07 -30.80 1.52
C SER A 419 13.24 -29.28 1.40
N ALA A 420 13.25 -28.58 2.53
CA ALA A 420 13.43 -27.13 2.56
C ALA A 420 14.82 -26.69 2.06
N MET A 421 15.88 -27.45 2.36
CA MET A 421 17.22 -27.18 1.82
C MET A 421 17.25 -27.30 0.29
N LYS A 422 16.62 -28.33 -0.27
CA LYS A 422 16.47 -28.46 -1.73
C LYS A 422 15.68 -27.30 -2.33
N GLU A 423 14.65 -26.83 -1.63
CA GLU A 423 13.87 -25.67 -2.07
C GLU A 423 14.74 -24.40 -2.09
N ILE A 424 15.57 -24.17 -1.08
CA ILE A 424 16.53 -23.04 -1.07
C ILE A 424 17.53 -23.17 -2.22
N GLU A 425 18.08 -24.35 -2.46
CA GLU A 425 19.08 -24.57 -3.52
C GLU A 425 18.53 -24.33 -4.93
N ASN A 426 17.24 -24.66 -5.14
CA ASN A 426 16.59 -24.53 -6.44
C ASN A 426 16.03 -23.13 -6.72
N ASN A 427 15.98 -22.25 -5.72
CA ASN A 427 15.35 -20.94 -5.83
C ASN A 427 16.34 -19.80 -5.60
N GLU A 428 16.03 -18.65 -6.20
CA GLU A 428 16.77 -17.41 -6.01
C GLU A 428 16.40 -16.74 -4.69
N THR A 429 17.36 -16.03 -4.12
CA THR A 429 17.12 -15.17 -2.96
C THR A 429 16.62 -13.80 -3.41
N PHE A 430 15.68 -13.23 -2.66
CA PHE A 430 15.10 -11.95 -2.99
C PHE A 430 16.15 -10.84 -2.97
N ILE A 431 16.23 -10.07 -4.06
CA ILE A 431 17.34 -9.12 -4.33
C ILE A 431 17.41 -7.96 -3.31
N GLY A 432 16.32 -7.68 -2.59
CA GLY A 432 16.21 -6.60 -1.62
C GLY A 432 16.53 -6.96 -0.16
N LEU A 433 16.89 -8.21 0.13
CA LEU A 433 17.21 -8.70 1.49
C LEU A 433 18.72 -8.69 1.82
#